data_AF-A0A4Y8C9N8-F1
#
_entry.id   AF-A0A4Y8C9N8-F1
#
_cell.length_a   1.000
_cell.length_b   1.000
_cell.length_c   1.000
_cell.angle_alpha   90.00
_cell.angle_beta   90.00
_cell.angle_gamma   90.00
#
_symmetry.space_group_name_H-M   'P 1'
#
loop_
_entity.id
_entity.type
_entity.pdbx_description
1 polymer ?
#
loop_
_entity_poly.entity_id
_entity_poly.type
_entity_poly.pdbx_seq_one_letter_code
_entity_poly.pdbx_strand_id
1 'polypeptide(L)'
;HNPREASRMLLQAVDMARMGQTKLVEIAAANGIKDFKTSNLGFEDIQKFNPGELYYKVDVNNHKAGERYYADEKDVNGNPPKELLEHDKELAPYNYQVIDKK
;
A
#
# COMPACT_ATOMS: atom_id res chain seq x y z
N HIS A 1 -4.53 6.62 8.87
CA HIS A 1 -3.97 7.84 9.50
C HIS A 1 -3.28 8.78 8.50
N ASN A 2 -2.41 8.31 7.59
CA ASN A 2 -1.83 9.18 6.54
C ASN A 2 -1.55 8.40 5.24
N PRO A 3 -2.51 8.36 4.28
CA PRO A 3 -2.38 7.56 3.06
C PRO A 3 -1.20 7.98 2.17
N ARG A 4 -0.94 9.29 2.04
CA ARG A 4 0.14 9.82 1.20
C ARG A 4 1.52 9.39 1.71
N GLU A 5 1.76 9.52 3.02
CA GLU A 5 3.02 9.08 3.61
C GLU A 5 3.19 7.57 3.57
N ALA A 6 2.11 6.81 3.77
CA ALA A 6 2.14 5.35 3.61
C ALA A 6 2.55 4.96 2.19
N SER A 7 1.94 5.55 1.15
CA SER A 7 2.31 5.29 -0.25
C SER A 7 3.76 5.66 -0.54
N ARG A 8 4.23 6.83 -0.07
CA ARG A 8 5.63 7.27 -0.25
C ARG A 8 6.61 6.27 0.37
N MET A 9 6.35 5.86 1.60
CA MET A 9 7.21 4.91 2.32
C MET A 9 7.22 3.53 1.64
N LEU A 10 6.07 3.04 1.18
CA LEU A 10 5.97 1.76 0.49
C LEU A 10 6.72 1.76 -0.84
N LEU A 11 6.59 2.83 -1.64
CA LEU A 11 7.35 2.99 -2.89
C LEU A 11 8.86 3.02 -2.61
N GLN A 12 9.29 3.81 -1.62
CA GLN A 12 10.70 3.88 -1.22
C GLN A 12 11.23 2.51 -0.77
N ALA A 13 10.45 1.74 -0.01
CA ALA A 13 10.83 0.41 0.43
C ALA A 13 11.01 -0.57 -0.75
N VAL A 14 10.09 -0.54 -1.73
CA VAL A 14 10.19 -1.37 -2.94
C VAL A 14 11.44 -1.03 -3.76
N ASP A 15 11.72 0.26 -3.94
CA ASP A 15 12.91 0.70 -4.70
C ASP A 15 14.21 0.31 -3.99
N MET A 16 14.30 0.48 -2.66
CA MET A 16 15.46 0.03 -1.88
C MET A 16 15.63 -1.50 -1.94
N ALA A 17 14.54 -2.27 -1.91
CA ALA A 17 14.62 -3.73 -2.04
C ALA A 17 15.18 -4.15 -3.41
N ARG A 18 14.76 -3.47 -4.50
CA ARG A 18 15.30 -3.70 -5.85
C ARG A 18 16.79 -3.36 -5.94
N MET A 19 17.19 -2.20 -5.41
CA MET A 19 18.60 -1.80 -5.36
C MET A 19 19.45 -2.80 -4.55
N GLY A 20 18.91 -3.31 -3.44
CA GLY A 20 19.55 -4.36 -2.65
C GLY A 20 19.81 -5.63 -3.47
N GLN A 21 18.83 -6.08 -4.25
CA GLN A 21 19.01 -7.24 -5.15
C GLN A 21 20.07 -6.98 -6.22
N THR A 22 20.11 -5.79 -6.82
CA THR A 22 21.19 -5.41 -7.76
C THR A 22 22.56 -5.48 -7.10
N LYS A 23 22.69 -5.00 -5.86
CA LYS A 23 23.96 -5.08 -5.13
C LYS A 23 24.39 -6.52 -4.84
N LEU A 24 23.43 -7.40 -4.56
CA LEU A 24 23.71 -8.84 -4.40
C LEU A 24 24.20 -9.48 -5.69
N VAL A 25 23.69 -9.07 -6.86
CA VAL A 25 24.22 -9.52 -8.17
C VAL A 25 25.68 -9.11 -8.32
N GLU A 26 26.03 -7.86 -8.00
CA GLU A 26 27.42 -7.38 -8.07
C GLU A 26 28.35 -8.19 -7.16
N ILE A 27 27.91 -8.46 -5.92
CA ILE A 27 28.68 -9.26 -4.96
C ILE A 27 28.83 -10.71 -5.44
N ALA A 28 27.76 -11.31 -5.96
CA ALA A 28 27.79 -12.67 -6.50
C ALA A 28 28.80 -12.78 -7.65
N ALA A 29 28.78 -11.83 -8.59
CA ALA A 29 29.73 -11.76 -9.68
C ALA A 29 31.18 -11.63 -9.19
N ALA A 30 31.42 -10.73 -8.21
CA ALA A 30 32.76 -10.52 -7.64
C ALA A 30 33.33 -11.76 -6.92
N ASN A 31 32.46 -12.62 -6.40
CA ASN A 31 32.85 -13.85 -5.68
C ASN A 31 32.76 -15.11 -6.55
N GLY A 32 32.51 -14.98 -7.86
CA GLY A 32 32.42 -16.12 -8.78
C GLY A 32 31.23 -17.05 -8.50
N ILE A 33 30.19 -16.56 -7.81
CA ILE A 33 28.95 -17.31 -7.59
C ILE A 33 28.21 -17.36 -8.92
N LYS A 34 28.21 -18.54 -9.53
CA LYS A 34 27.48 -18.81 -10.77
C LYS A 34 26.00 -19.05 -10.43
N ASP A 35 25.12 -18.63 -11.33
CA ASP A 35 23.67 -18.85 -11.26
C ASP A 35 22.91 -18.09 -10.14
N PHE A 36 23.46 -16.99 -9.62
CA PHE A 36 22.68 -16.09 -8.78
C PHE A 36 21.47 -15.52 -9.55
N LYS A 37 20.30 -15.51 -8.90
CA LYS A 37 19.05 -14.99 -9.48
C LYS A 37 18.42 -13.98 -8.55
N THR A 38 17.98 -12.86 -9.13
CA THR A 38 17.12 -11.90 -8.46
C THR A 38 15.75 -12.53 -8.17
N SER A 39 15.16 -12.16 -7.05
CA SER A 39 13.85 -12.62 -6.58
C SER A 39 12.75 -11.70 -7.07
N ASN A 40 11.74 -12.28 -7.71
CA ASN A 40 10.48 -11.60 -8.09
C ASN A 40 9.28 -12.19 -7.33
N LEU A 41 9.50 -12.68 -6.12
CA LEU A 41 8.42 -13.29 -5.32
C LEU A 41 7.33 -12.26 -5.03
N GLY A 42 6.09 -12.61 -5.39
CA GLY A 42 4.91 -11.83 -5.07
C GLY A 42 4.39 -12.15 -3.67
N PHE A 43 3.31 -11.45 -3.27
CA PHE A 43 2.62 -11.70 -2.00
C PHE A 43 2.24 -13.18 -1.81
N GLU A 44 1.67 -13.81 -2.85
CA GLU A 44 1.26 -15.21 -2.83
C GLU A 44 2.45 -16.17 -2.67
N ASP A 45 3.60 -15.85 -3.27
CA ASP A 45 4.79 -16.68 -3.13
C ASP A 45 5.40 -16.57 -1.74
N ILE A 46 5.44 -15.36 -1.18
CA ILE A 46 5.92 -15.11 0.18
C ILE A 46 5.01 -15.80 1.20
N GLN A 47 3.69 -15.82 0.98
CA GLN A 47 2.75 -16.53 1.85
C GLN A 47 3.06 -18.03 1.98
N LYS A 48 3.57 -18.67 0.93
CA LYS A 48 3.94 -20.11 0.98
C LYS A 48 5.05 -20.40 1.99
N PHE A 49 5.93 -19.43 2.25
CA PHE A 49 7.05 -19.56 3.19
C PHE A 49 6.69 -19.16 4.63
N ASN A 50 5.56 -18.48 4.82
CA ASN A 50 5.02 -18.16 6.14
C ASN A 50 3.48 -18.31 6.12
N PRO A 51 2.97 -19.56 6.14
CA PRO A 51 1.53 -19.83 6.04
C PRO A 51 0.72 -19.36 7.27
N GLY A 52 1.39 -18.85 8.30
CA GLY A 52 0.75 -18.26 9.48
C GLY A 52 0.21 -16.86 9.22
N GLU A 53 -1.12 -16.71 9.32
CA GLU A 53 -1.87 -15.46 9.55
C GLU A 53 -1.62 -14.24 8.63
N LEU A 54 -1.04 -14.39 7.43
CA LEU A 54 -1.07 -13.30 6.44
C LEU A 54 -2.38 -13.25 5.64
N TYR A 55 -3.47 -13.81 6.16
CA TYR A 55 -4.80 -13.50 5.66
C TYR A 55 -5.23 -12.18 6.27
N TYR A 56 -5.78 -11.29 5.45
CA TYR A 56 -6.43 -10.10 5.97
C TYR A 56 -7.53 -10.57 6.93
N LYS A 57 -7.34 -10.33 8.22
CA LYS A 57 -8.36 -10.62 9.24
C LYS A 57 -9.52 -9.69 8.95
N VAL A 58 -10.52 -10.21 8.23
CA VAL A 58 -11.76 -9.51 7.91
C VAL A 58 -12.52 -9.11 9.18
N ASP A 59 -12.34 -9.90 10.24
CA ASP A 59 -12.82 -9.60 11.58
C ASP A 59 -11.64 -9.22 12.48
N VAL A 60 -11.68 -8.06 13.12
CA VAL A 60 -10.58 -7.55 13.97
C VAL A 60 -11.13 -7.07 15.30
N ASN A 61 -10.55 -7.53 16.41
CA ASN A 61 -10.87 -7.06 17.77
C ASN A 61 -12.38 -7.04 18.07
N ASN A 62 -13.07 -8.12 17.72
CA ASN A 62 -14.54 -8.32 17.83
C ASN A 62 -15.41 -7.51 16.85
N HIS A 63 -14.82 -6.75 15.92
CA HIS A 63 -15.54 -6.11 14.81
C HIS A 63 -15.60 -7.03 13.60
N LYS A 64 -16.77 -7.09 12.95
CA LYS A 64 -17.00 -7.81 11.69
C LYS A 64 -16.67 -6.96 10.46
N ALA A 65 -16.42 -7.62 9.33
CA ALA A 65 -16.30 -6.95 8.04
C ALA A 65 -17.51 -6.04 7.77
N GLY A 66 -17.25 -4.75 7.52
CA GLY A 66 -18.27 -3.73 7.29
C GLY A 66 -18.72 -2.99 8.55
N GLU A 67 -18.35 -3.44 9.75
CA GLU A 67 -18.54 -2.66 10.97
C GLU A 67 -17.48 -1.56 11.09
N ARG A 68 -17.89 -0.43 11.68
CA ARG A 68 -16.94 0.62 12.02
C ARG A 68 -16.06 0.13 13.17
N TYR A 69 -14.75 0.17 12.94
CA TYR A 69 -13.76 -0.20 13.94
C TYR A 69 -13.69 0.82 15.10
N TYR A 70 -13.83 2.12 14.82
CA TYR A 70 -13.95 3.17 15.83
C TYR A 70 -15.40 3.65 15.87
N ALA A 71 -16.22 3.03 16.73
CA ALA A 71 -17.64 3.32 16.80
C ALA A 71 -17.94 4.77 17.25
N ASP A 72 -17.11 5.30 18.16
CA ASP A 72 -17.30 6.63 18.74
C ASP A 72 -16.65 7.75 17.89
N GLU A 73 -15.73 7.42 16.99
CA GLU A 73 -15.06 8.37 16.10
C GLU A 73 -15.72 8.36 14.72
N LYS A 74 -16.83 9.11 14.60
CA LYS A 74 -17.65 9.16 13.38
C LYS A 74 -16.89 9.59 12.12
N ASP A 75 -15.78 10.30 12.29
CA ASP A 75 -14.94 10.81 11.19
C ASP A 75 -13.86 9.82 10.75
N VAL A 76 -13.68 8.70 11.47
CA VAL A 76 -12.67 7.69 11.16
C VAL A 76 -13.32 6.49 10.47
N ASN A 77 -12.70 6.02 9.36
CA ASN A 77 -13.12 4.86 8.58
C ASN A 77 -14.58 4.89 8.07
N GLY A 78 -15.19 6.08 7.96
CA GLY A 78 -16.46 6.28 7.26
C GLY A 78 -16.28 6.37 5.74
N ASN A 79 -17.35 6.13 4.99
CA ASN A 79 -17.35 6.47 3.57
C ASN A 79 -17.18 8.00 3.42
N PRO A 80 -16.35 8.48 2.47
CA PRO A 80 -16.26 9.90 2.20
C PRO A 80 -17.64 10.44 1.81
N PRO A 81 -18.01 11.65 2.26
CA PRO A 81 -19.24 12.31 1.85
C PRO A 81 -19.39 12.31 0.33
N LYS A 82 -20.61 12.05 -0.15
CA LYS A 82 -20.91 11.96 -1.59
C LYS A 82 -20.47 13.22 -2.35
N GLU A 83 -20.63 14.38 -1.74
CA GLU A 83 -20.23 15.67 -2.29
C GLU A 83 -18.73 15.76 -2.57
N LEU A 84 -17.89 15.21 -1.67
CA LEU A 84 -16.44 15.17 -1.88
C LEU A 84 -16.04 14.23 -3.01
N LEU A 85 -16.76 13.11 -3.19
CA LEU A 85 -16.55 12.19 -4.31
C LEU A 85 -16.92 12.81 -5.67
N GLU A 86 -17.96 13.65 -5.70
CA GLU A 86 -18.31 14.39 -6.92
C GLU A 86 -17.32 15.52 -7.19
N HIS A 87 -16.85 16.24 -6.17
CA HIS A 87 -15.79 17.24 -6.31
C HIS A 87 -14.46 16.63 -6.77
N ASP A 88 -14.14 15.39 -6.38
CA ASP A 88 -12.90 14.72 -6.78
C ASP A 88 -12.81 14.54 -8.30
N LYS A 89 -13.95 14.36 -8.98
CA LYS A 89 -14.02 14.28 -10.46
C LYS A 89 -13.60 15.59 -11.14
N GLU A 90 -13.70 16.70 -10.43
CA GLU A 90 -13.37 18.05 -10.91
C GLU A 90 -11.93 18.48 -10.55
N LEU A 91 -11.17 17.61 -9.88
CA LEU A 91 -9.76 17.88 -9.55
C LEU A 91 -8.79 17.43 -10.66
N ALA A 92 -9.22 16.57 -11.59
CA ALA A 92 -8.38 15.99 -12.64
C ALA A 92 -9.15 15.75 -13.96
N PRO A 93 -9.15 16.70 -14.92
CA PRO A 93 -8.43 17.97 -14.90
C PRO A 93 -9.07 19.00 -13.95
N TYR A 94 -8.24 19.87 -13.37
CA TYR A 94 -8.67 20.87 -12.40
C TYR A 94 -9.70 21.86 -12.97
N ASN A 95 -10.93 21.83 -12.47
CA ASN A 95 -12.01 22.72 -12.86
C ASN A 95 -12.21 23.83 -11.81
N TYR A 96 -11.46 24.93 -11.98
CA TYR A 96 -11.49 26.09 -11.08
C TYR A 96 -12.89 26.72 -10.94
N GLN A 97 -13.77 26.58 -11.93
CA GLN A 97 -15.13 27.14 -11.88
C GLN A 97 -16.04 26.42 -10.87
N VAL A 98 -15.70 25.18 -10.52
CA VAL A 98 -16.40 24.38 -9.52
C VAL A 98 -15.64 24.40 -8.19
N ILE A 99 -14.32 24.22 -8.23
CA ILE A 99 -13.49 24.08 -7.02
C ILE A 99 -13.30 25.41 -6.27
N ASP A 100 -13.10 26.53 -6.97
CA ASP A 100 -12.82 27.84 -6.34
C ASP A 100 -14.08 28.68 -6.11
N LYS A 101 -15.27 28.10 -6.35
CA LYS A 101 -16.55 28.79 -6.23
C LYS A 101 -16.90 28.92 -4.73
N LYS A 102 -16.61 30.10 -4.16
CA LYS A 102 -16.98 30.48 -2.79
C LYS A 102 -18.49 30.58 -2.58
#